data_AF-A0A8T4RUR7-F1
#
_entry.id   AF-A0A8T4RUR7-F1
#
_cell.length_a   1.000
_cell.length_b   1.000
_cell.length_c   1.000
_cell.angle_alpha   90.00
_cell.angle_beta   90.00
_cell.angle_gamma   90.00
#
_symmetry.space_group_name_H-M   'P 1'
#
loop_
_entity.id
_entity.type
_entity.pdbx_description
1 polymer ?
#
loop_
_entity_poly.entity_id
_entity_poly.type
_entity_poly.pdbx_seq_one_letter_code
_entity_poly.pdbx_strand_id
1 'polypeptide(L)' 'MRKTRNIRYRAVPVSGAFMLTSMLGFLVVTTYTIYGRIDLTWGFTFDLIFVIMFIASIVSLTPVFPAELDKKRS' A
#
# COMPACT_ATOMS: atom_id res chain seq x y z
N MET A 1 21.79 32.87 -15.25
CA MET A 1 20.53 32.13 -15.53
C MET A 1 20.48 30.86 -14.66
N ARG A 2 19.58 30.81 -13.65
CA ARG A 2 19.38 29.61 -12.80
C ARG A 2 18.33 28.71 -13.45
N LYS A 3 18.76 27.54 -13.94
CA LYS A 3 17.89 26.52 -14.53
C LYS A 3 17.20 25.75 -13.39
N THR A 4 15.93 26.07 -13.13
CA THR A 4 15.08 25.38 -12.16
C THR A 4 14.93 23.91 -12.59
N ARG A 5 15.61 23.00 -11.87
CA ARG A 5 15.45 21.56 -12.07
C ARG A 5 14.15 21.13 -11.39
N ASN A 6 13.11 20.88 -12.20
CA ASN A 6 11.91 20.17 -11.77
C ASN A 6 12.30 18.74 -11.37
N ILE A 7 12.44 18.49 -10.07
CA ILE A 7 12.62 17.14 -9.54
C ILE A 7 11.26 16.44 -9.64
N ARG A 8 11.08 15.59 -10.66
CA ARG A 8 9.93 14.69 -10.72
C ARG A 8 10.20 13.50 -9.81
N TYR A 9 9.62 13.54 -8.62
CA TYR A 9 9.50 12.36 -7.77
C TYR A 9 8.52 11.40 -8.44
N ARG A 10 9.03 10.46 -9.25
CA ARG A 10 8.23 9.32 -9.69
C ARG A 10 8.32 8.26 -8.61
N ALA A 11 7.64 8.52 -7.49
CA ALA A 11 7.11 7.40 -6.74
C ALA A 11 6.24 6.65 -7.76
N VAL A 12 6.64 5.45 -8.15
CA VAL A 12 5.67 4.47 -8.58
C VAL A 12 5.32 3.77 -7.27
N PRO A 13 4.45 4.37 -6.43
CA PRO A 13 4.09 3.72 -5.19
C PRO A 13 3.48 2.38 -5.61
N VAL A 14 3.82 1.29 -4.93
CA VAL A 14 2.89 0.17 -4.90
C VAL A 14 1.54 0.76 -4.53
N SER A 15 0.61 0.59 -5.47
CA SER A 15 -0.35 1.61 -5.84
C SER A 15 -1.17 2.08 -4.64
N GLY A 16 -1.48 3.37 -4.56
CA GLY A 16 -2.50 3.84 -3.61
C GLY A 16 -3.79 3.02 -3.71
N ALA A 17 -4.09 2.46 -4.89
CA ALA A 17 -5.16 1.50 -5.10
C ALA A 17 -5.00 0.18 -4.33
N PHE A 18 -3.79 -0.36 -4.17
CA PHE A 18 -3.53 -1.58 -3.38
C PHE A 18 -3.78 -1.34 -1.89
N MET A 19 -3.31 -0.21 -1.36
CA MET A 19 -3.58 0.20 0.01
C MET A 19 -5.08 0.52 0.23
N LEU A 20 -5.73 1.15 -0.74
CA LEU A 20 -7.17 1.42 -0.68
C LEU A 20 -7.99 0.12 -0.74
N THR A 21 -7.57 -0.83 -1.57
CA THR A 21 -8.20 -2.16 -1.69
C THR A 21 -8.08 -2.93 -0.39
N SER A 22 -6.93 -2.88 0.30
CA SER A 22 -6.79 -3.57 1.58
C SER A 22 -7.64 -2.93 2.67
N MET A 23 -7.74 -1.60 2.73
CA MET A 23 -8.63 -0.91 3.68
C MET A 23 -10.11 -1.20 3.43
N LEU A 24 -10.57 -1.09 2.18
CA LEU A 24 -11.96 -1.35 1.82
C LEU A 24 -12.32 -2.83 1.97
N GLY A 25 -11.42 -3.72 1.54
CA GLY A 25 -11.61 -5.16 1.65
C GLY A 25 -11.75 -5.62 3.11
N PHE A 26 -10.89 -5.11 3.99
CA PHE A 26 -11.00 -5.33 5.44
C PHE A 26 -12.35 -4.84 5.97
N LEU A 27 -12.71 -3.57 5.74
CA LEU A 27 -13.97 -3.00 6.21
C LEU A 27 -15.22 -3.77 5.74
N VAL A 28 -15.25 -4.15 4.46
CA VAL A 28 -16.38 -4.90 3.87
C VAL A 28 -16.46 -6.29 4.51
N VAL A 29 -15.35 -7.02 4.58
CA VAL A 29 -15.34 -8.38 5.14
C VAL A 29 -15.69 -8.37 6.62
N THR A 30 -15.10 -7.49 7.42
CA THR A 30 -15.43 -7.38 8.85
C THR A 30 -16.92 -7.07 9.03
N THR A 31 -17.47 -6.14 8.25
CA THR A 31 -18.90 -5.79 8.29
C THR A 31 -19.77 -7.00 7.95
N TYR A 32 -19.51 -7.67 6.83
CA TYR A 32 -20.29 -8.84 6.39
C TYR A 32 -20.19 -10.02 7.37
N THR A 33 -19.05 -10.17 8.04
CA THR A 33 -18.85 -11.18 9.08
C THR A 33 -19.69 -10.88 10.33
N ILE A 34 -19.73 -9.61 10.77
CA ILE A 34 -20.53 -9.19 11.93
C ILE A 34 -22.04 -9.35 11.65
N TYR A 35 -22.49 -9.03 10.44
CA TYR A 35 -23.89 -9.21 10.03
C TYR A 35 -24.28 -10.67 9.74
N GLY A 36 -23.39 -11.64 9.98
CA GLY A 36 -23.67 -13.07 9.82
C GLY A 36 -23.89 -13.49 8.37
N ARG A 37 -23.45 -12.69 7.39
CA ARG A 37 -23.51 -13.04 5.96
C ARG A 37 -22.37 -13.95 5.54
N ILE A 38 -21.29 -13.98 6.31
CA ILE A 38 -20.10 -14.80 6.09
C ILE A 38 -19.84 -15.58 7.39
N ASP A 39 -19.55 -16.87 7.26
CA ASP A 39 -19.13 -17.69 8.39
C ASP A 39 -17.87 -17.12 9.05
N LEU A 40 -17.81 -17.20 10.38
CA LEU A 40 -16.73 -16.63 11.19
C LEU A 40 -15.34 -17.08 10.71
N THR A 41 -15.20 -18.36 10.33
CA THR A 41 -13.95 -18.96 9.83
C THR A 41 -13.48 -18.31 8.53
N TRP A 42 -14.40 -18.05 7.61
CA TRP A 42 -14.09 -17.42 6.32
C TRP A 42 -13.83 -15.93 6.49
N GLY A 43 -14.64 -15.24 7.31
CA GLY A 43 -14.43 -13.84 7.66
C GLY A 43 -13.04 -13.58 8.22
N PHE A 44 -12.62 -14.40 9.19
CA PHE A 44 -11.29 -14.31 9.79
C PHE A 44 -10.15 -14.56 8.78
N THR A 45 -10.33 -15.52 7.87
CA THR A 45 -9.34 -15.84 6.83
C THR A 45 -9.16 -14.65 5.87
N PHE A 46 -10.24 -14.05 5.43
CA PHE A 46 -10.19 -12.88 4.55
C PHE A 46 -9.59 -11.66 5.25
N ASP A 47 -9.95 -11.41 6.51
CA ASP A 47 -9.36 -10.34 7.32
C ASP A 47 -7.84 -10.51 7.43
N LEU A 48 -7.36 -11.74 7.68
CA LEU A 48 -5.93 -12.04 7.75
C LEU A 48 -5.22 -11.69 6.43
N ILE A 49 -5.81 -12.01 5.29
CA ILE A 49 -5.26 -11.68 3.96
C ILE A 49 -5.17 -10.16 3.78
N PHE A 50 -6.23 -9.42 4.09
CA PHE A 50 -6.23 -7.96 3.96
C PHE A 50 -5.23 -7.28 4.89
N VAL A 51 -5.04 -7.80 6.11
CA VAL A 51 -4.01 -7.33 7.04
C VAL A 51 -2.61 -7.57 6.46
N ILE A 52 -2.33 -8.75 5.90
CA ILE A 52 -1.03 -9.04 5.25
C ILE A 52 -0.80 -8.10 4.06
N MET A 53 -1.82 -7.86 3.22
CA MET A 53 -1.74 -6.90 2.12
C MET A 53 -1.46 -5.47 2.63
N PHE A 54 -2.09 -5.07 3.74
CA PHE A 54 -1.85 -3.77 4.34
C PHE A 54 -0.40 -3.62 4.83
N ILE A 55 0.12 -4.62 5.54
CA ILE A 55 1.54 -4.63 5.98
C ILE A 55 2.48 -4.59 4.78
N ALA A 56 2.21 -5.38 3.74
CA ALA A 56 3.01 -5.38 2.51
C ALA A 56 3.01 -4.00 1.82
N SER A 57 1.87 -3.31 1.82
CA SER A 57 1.76 -1.95 1.27
C SER A 57 2.62 -0.94 2.04
N ILE A 58 2.66 -1.06 3.38
CA ILE A 58 3.49 -0.20 4.23
C ILE A 58 4.98 -0.49 4.00
N VAL A 59 5.37 -1.76 3.94
CA VAL A 59 6.77 -2.15 3.69
C VAL A 59 7.26 -1.65 2.33
N SER A 60 6.38 -1.64 1.32
CA SER A 60 6.71 -1.13 0.00
C SER A 60 6.91 0.40 -0.07
N LEU A 61 6.50 1.16 0.95
CA LEU A 61 6.78 2.60 1.07
C LEU A 61 8.22 2.87 1.55
N THR A 62 9.15 1.94 1.29
CA THR A 62 10.54 2.08 1.68
C THR A 62 11.15 3.32 1.01
N PRO A 63 11.62 4.31 1.78
CA PRO A 63 12.16 5.53 1.22
C PRO A 63 13.42 5.20 0.42
N VAL A 64 13.46 5.64 -0.85
CA VAL A 64 14.68 5.57 -1.66
C VAL A 64 15.71 6.48 -0.99
N PHE A 65 16.72 5.87 -0.36
CA PHE A 65 17.82 6.61 0.23
C PHE A 65 18.50 7.45 -0.87
N PRO A 66 18.74 8.75 -0.64
CA PRO A 66 19.23 9.67 -1.67
C PRO A 66 20.67 9.40 -2.16
N ALA A 67 21.32 8.31 -1.73
CA ALA A 67 22.66 7.92 -2.18
C ALA A 67 22.72 7.48 -3.65
N GLU A 68 21.60 7.02 -4.25
CA GLU A 68 21.56 6.67 -5.69
C GLU A 68 21.31 7.86 -6.63
N LEU A 69 20.86 9.01 -6.10
CA LEU A 69 20.64 10.22 -6.91
C LEU A 69 21.96 10.92 -7.29
N ASP A 70 23.08 10.52 -6.69
CA ASP A 70 24.41 11.06 -6.97
C ASP A 70 25.14 10.26 -8.08
N LYS A 71 25.00 8.92 -8.08
CA LYS A 71 25.67 8.04 -9.05
C LYS A 71 25.09 8.10 -10.46
N LYS A 72 23.81 8.48 -10.62
CA LYS A 72 23.15 8.63 -11.93
C LYS A 72 23.38 10.01 -12.57
N ARG A 73 24.25 10.83 -11.97
CA ARG A 73 24.71 12.15 -12.45
C ARG A 73 26.24 12.20 -12.60
N SER A 74 26.90 11.05 -12.76
CA SER A 74 28.29 10.97 -13.22
C SER A 74 28.36 10.30 -14.57
#